data_AF-A0A651E4I1-F1
#
_entry.id   AF-A0A651E4I1-F1
#
_cell.length_a   1.000
_cell.length_b   1.000
_cell.length_c   1.000
_cell.angle_alpha   90.00
_cell.angle_beta   90.00
_cell.angle_gamma   90.00
#
_symmetry.space_group_name_H-M   'P 1'
#
loop_
_entity.id
_entity.type
_entity.pdbx_description
1 polymer ?
#
loop_
_entity_poly.entity_id
_entity_poly.type
_entity_poly.pdbx_seq_one_letter_code
_entity_poly.pdbx_strand_id
1 'polypeptide(L)'
;MSERCFPRFPDRDIVKLIVETRTETPLDTAPISVSRVLVFANGEKPQAVELADRISETLTAENISVFRMSLGQNVAEEISLDTIDMVVSLGGDGTVLTCARAIAEYDIPILAVNLGQFGFITEIRQDEWYDAFHAFLSGNVGVSRRLMIEVRLFRDEVCIATCTGLNEMVVAATGISKIVNLTASTSRGRLGSYRADGLLVATPTGSTAYSAAAGGPILHPDLDAMILNPICPFTLSNRTLVMPGHEVVRIQVDHSQRTDVVMTVDGQEAHALKADDVIEVRRSHHRAGIIESDRRSFYEVLRSKLHWSGGR
;
A
#
# COMPACT_ATOMS: atom_id res chain seq x y z
N MET A 1 37.28 10.41 15.19
CA MET A 1 36.59 10.59 16.49
C MET A 1 35.53 11.66 16.26
N SER A 2 34.25 11.35 16.10
CA SER A 2 33.41 10.54 16.97
C SER A 2 32.42 9.68 16.16
N GLU A 3 32.43 8.39 16.46
CA GLU A 3 31.36 7.45 16.13
C GLU A 3 30.14 7.82 16.99
N ARG A 4 28.98 8.04 16.36
CA ARG A 4 27.71 8.11 17.09
C ARG A 4 27.08 6.72 17.08
N CYS A 5 27.05 6.09 18.25
CA CYS A 5 26.27 4.90 18.55
C CYS A 5 24.81 5.09 18.11
N PHE A 6 24.33 4.19 17.25
CA PHE A 6 22.91 3.92 17.08
C PHE A 6 22.38 3.17 18.31
N PRO A 7 21.15 3.46 18.79
CA PRO A 7 20.54 2.62 19.81
C PRO A 7 20.24 1.23 19.23
N ARG A 8 20.75 0.18 19.88
CA ARG A 8 20.31 -1.20 19.67
C ARG A 8 18.89 -1.32 20.20
N PHE A 9 17.93 -1.59 19.33
CA PHE A 9 16.56 -1.95 19.72
C PHE A 9 16.50 -3.43 20.15
N PRO A 10 15.61 -3.80 21.08
CA PRO A 10 15.43 -5.18 21.50
C PRO A 10 14.86 -6.03 20.35
N ASP A 11 15.47 -7.19 20.10
CA ASP A 11 14.98 -8.22 19.18
C ASP A 11 13.50 -8.53 19.48
N ARG A 12 12.59 -8.14 18.57
CA ARG A 12 11.20 -8.61 18.57
C ARG A 12 11.14 -9.90 17.74
N ASP A 13 11.22 -11.05 18.40
CA ASP A 13 11.23 -12.38 17.78
C ASP A 13 9.86 -12.84 17.23
N ILE A 14 8.77 -12.06 17.39
CA ILE A 14 7.45 -12.38 16.82
C ILE A 14 7.50 -12.44 15.28
N VAL A 15 8.37 -11.64 14.65
CA VAL A 15 8.46 -11.51 13.18
C VAL A 15 9.49 -12.47 12.56
N LYS A 16 10.46 -12.98 13.35
CA LYS A 16 11.48 -13.93 12.85
C LYS A 16 10.94 -15.33 12.59
N LEU A 17 9.79 -15.71 13.18
CA LEU A 17 9.23 -17.06 13.08
C LEU A 17 8.41 -17.34 11.80
N ILE A 18 8.16 -16.35 10.93
CA ILE A 18 7.34 -16.52 9.71
C ILE A 18 8.21 -16.56 8.43
N VAL A 19 9.54 -16.52 8.60
CA VAL A 19 10.48 -16.57 7.48
C VAL A 19 10.98 -18.01 7.32
N GLU A 20 10.25 -18.84 6.56
CA GLU A 20 10.84 -19.77 5.58
C GLU A 20 9.79 -20.67 4.91
N THR A 21 9.81 -20.64 3.58
CA THR A 21 9.36 -21.69 2.64
C THR A 21 7.86 -21.94 2.44
N ARG A 22 7.35 -21.46 1.28
CA ARG A 22 6.30 -22.16 0.52
C ARG A 22 6.89 -23.48 -0.02
N THR A 23 6.91 -24.52 0.81
CA THR A 23 7.00 -25.91 0.37
C THR A 23 5.99 -26.73 1.16
N GLU A 24 5.17 -27.48 0.43
CA GLU A 24 3.96 -28.25 0.80
C GLU A 24 4.06 -29.12 2.07
N THR A 25 4.19 -28.50 3.24
CA THR A 25 4.22 -29.14 4.55
C THR A 25 3.38 -28.27 5.50
N PRO A 26 2.61 -28.85 6.45
CA PRO A 26 1.89 -28.05 7.43
C PRO A 26 2.91 -27.19 8.17
N LEU A 27 2.72 -25.87 8.14
CA LEU A 27 3.50 -24.92 8.90
C LEU A 27 3.45 -25.34 10.38
N ASP A 28 4.57 -25.85 10.90
CA ASP A 28 4.78 -26.06 12.33
C ASP A 28 5.06 -24.68 12.97
N THR A 29 4.06 -23.80 12.88
CA THR A 29 4.16 -22.42 13.36
C THR A 29 3.65 -22.36 14.78
N ALA A 30 4.53 -21.96 15.70
CA ALA A 30 4.14 -21.64 17.06
C ALA A 30 2.98 -20.62 17.06
N PRO A 31 2.01 -20.74 17.98
CA PRO A 31 0.89 -19.82 18.05
C PRO A 31 1.37 -18.38 18.24
N ILE A 32 0.76 -17.46 17.48
CA ILE A 32 1.06 -16.03 17.52
C ILE A 32 0.32 -15.42 18.70
N SER A 33 1.07 -14.80 19.63
CA SER A 33 0.48 -14.08 20.75
C SER A 33 0.11 -12.66 20.36
N VAL A 34 -1.17 -12.32 20.45
CA VAL A 34 -1.70 -10.96 20.25
C VAL A 34 -2.36 -10.50 21.55
N SER A 35 -1.96 -9.35 22.04
CA SER A 35 -2.44 -8.76 23.29
C SER A 35 -3.07 -7.38 23.09
N ARG A 36 -2.66 -6.67 22.03
CA ARG A 36 -3.05 -5.29 21.76
C ARG A 36 -3.43 -5.12 20.30
N VAL A 37 -4.72 -4.86 20.05
CA VAL A 37 -5.28 -4.71 18.71
C VAL A 37 -5.75 -3.28 18.50
N LEU A 38 -5.37 -2.69 17.36
CA LEU A 38 -5.95 -1.42 16.90
C LEU A 38 -7.07 -1.71 15.91
N VAL A 39 -8.27 -1.20 16.14
CA VAL A 39 -9.35 -1.21 15.16
C VAL A 39 -9.34 0.12 14.41
N PHE A 40 -9.05 0.05 13.11
CA PHE A 40 -8.97 1.20 12.22
C PHE A 40 -10.21 1.21 11.30
N ALA A 41 -11.08 2.21 11.44
CA ALA A 41 -12.36 2.25 10.73
C ALA A 41 -12.63 3.62 10.09
N ASN A 42 -13.52 3.65 9.09
CA ASN A 42 -14.10 4.91 8.65
C ASN A 42 -15.28 5.29 9.57
N GLY A 43 -15.08 6.25 10.47
CA GLY A 43 -16.10 6.72 11.41
C GLY A 43 -17.33 7.35 10.75
N GLU A 44 -17.26 7.74 9.47
CA GLU A 44 -18.43 8.25 8.73
C GLU A 44 -19.40 7.15 8.27
N LYS A 45 -19.00 5.87 8.36
CA LYS A 45 -19.82 4.73 7.93
C LYS A 45 -20.42 4.02 9.14
N PRO A 46 -21.75 4.06 9.35
CA PRO A 46 -22.40 3.44 10.51
C PRO A 46 -22.05 1.95 10.68
N GLN A 47 -22.08 1.18 9.59
CA GLN A 47 -21.72 -0.24 9.58
C GLN A 47 -20.28 -0.50 10.03
N ALA A 48 -19.34 0.41 9.77
CA ALA A 48 -17.96 0.29 10.20
C ALA A 48 -17.82 0.52 11.70
N VAL A 49 -18.58 1.48 12.24
CA VAL A 49 -18.62 1.78 13.68
C VAL A 49 -19.24 0.61 14.45
N GLU A 50 -20.39 0.10 14.00
CA GLU A 50 -21.06 -1.05 14.62
C GLU A 50 -20.17 -2.31 14.64
N LEU A 51 -19.44 -2.57 13.55
CA LEU A 51 -18.50 -3.68 13.52
C LEU A 51 -17.31 -3.43 14.45
N ALA A 52 -16.79 -2.20 14.52
CA ALA A 52 -15.72 -1.86 15.45
C ALA A 52 -16.16 -2.07 16.92
N ASP A 53 -17.41 -1.73 17.25
CA ASP A 53 -18.04 -2.02 18.54
C ASP A 53 -18.03 -3.50 18.85
N ARG A 54 -18.60 -4.31 17.95
CA ARG A 54 -18.66 -5.76 18.13
C ARG A 54 -17.28 -6.41 18.26
N ILE A 55 -16.31 -6.00 17.45
CA ILE A 55 -14.93 -6.50 17.53
C ILE A 55 -14.30 -6.14 18.87
N SER A 56 -14.48 -4.88 19.31
CA SER A 56 -13.92 -4.42 20.59
C SER A 56 -14.48 -5.21 21.76
N GLU A 57 -15.80 -5.42 21.82
CA GLU A 57 -16.46 -6.20 22.86
C GLU A 57 -15.99 -7.66 22.87
N THR A 58 -15.93 -8.28 21.69
CA THR A 58 -15.53 -9.69 21.54
C THR A 58 -14.08 -9.90 21.98
N LEU A 59 -13.15 -9.09 21.49
CA LEU A 59 -11.72 -9.24 21.81
C LEU A 59 -11.42 -8.85 23.26
N THR A 60 -12.11 -7.86 23.83
CA THR A 60 -11.97 -7.52 25.26
C THR A 60 -12.41 -8.67 26.16
N ALA A 61 -13.48 -9.39 25.79
CA ALA A 61 -13.91 -10.60 26.50
C ALA A 61 -12.87 -11.74 26.46
N GLU A 62 -12.00 -11.73 25.45
CA GLU A 62 -10.86 -12.65 25.31
C GLU A 62 -9.57 -12.13 25.99
N ASN A 63 -9.66 -11.05 26.80
CA ASN A 63 -8.54 -10.38 27.48
C ASN A 63 -7.54 -9.69 26.53
N ILE A 64 -7.97 -9.30 25.34
CA ILE A 64 -7.18 -8.51 24.39
C ILE A 64 -7.52 -7.02 24.59
N SER A 65 -6.49 -6.19 24.73
CA SER A 65 -6.67 -4.73 24.80
C SER A 65 -6.97 -4.17 23.42
N VAL A 66 -8.10 -3.48 23.26
CA VAL A 66 -8.53 -2.92 21.97
C VAL A 66 -8.46 -1.40 21.98
N PHE A 67 -7.78 -0.84 20.98
CA PHE A 67 -7.68 0.58 20.70
C PHE A 67 -8.48 0.92 19.45
N ARG A 68 -8.91 2.17 19.29
CA ARG A 68 -9.64 2.61 18.10
C ARG A 68 -9.03 3.82 17.45
N MET A 69 -9.09 3.83 16.13
CA MET A 69 -8.71 4.96 15.30
C MET A 69 -9.71 5.13 14.17
N SER A 70 -10.19 6.35 13.97
CA SER A 70 -11.05 6.71 12.85
C SER A 70 -10.27 7.46 11.79
N LEU A 71 -10.58 7.21 10.52
CA LEU A 71 -10.18 8.07 9.40
C LEU A 71 -10.53 9.53 9.69
N GLY A 72 -9.56 10.43 9.48
CA GLY A 72 -9.76 11.88 9.59
C GLY A 72 -9.79 12.45 11.01
N GLN A 73 -9.71 11.63 12.06
CA GLN A 73 -9.55 12.14 13.43
C GLN A 73 -8.07 12.14 13.82
N ASN A 74 -7.56 13.32 14.18
CA ASN A 74 -6.31 13.41 14.92
C ASN A 74 -6.52 12.74 16.27
N VAL A 75 -5.75 11.67 16.48
CA VAL A 75 -5.45 10.95 17.72
C VAL A 75 -5.87 11.75 18.97
N ALA A 76 -7.09 11.50 19.48
CA ALA A 76 -7.55 12.08 20.74
C ALA A 76 -6.96 11.36 21.96
N GLU A 77 -6.36 10.18 21.75
CA GLU A 77 -5.61 9.44 22.76
C GLU A 77 -4.29 9.01 22.15
N GLU A 78 -3.18 9.40 22.77
CA GLU A 78 -1.78 9.10 22.42
C GLU A 78 -1.53 7.57 22.32
N ILE A 79 -2.05 6.91 21.28
CA ILE A 79 -1.85 5.49 21.03
C ILE A 79 -0.42 5.34 20.52
N SER A 80 0.44 4.79 21.37
CA SER A 80 1.80 4.41 21.00
C SER A 80 1.74 3.19 20.07
N LEU A 81 1.82 3.43 18.76
CA LEU A 81 1.67 2.40 17.72
C LEU A 81 2.70 1.28 17.83
N ASP A 82 3.88 1.57 18.39
CA ASP A 82 4.90 0.56 18.69
C ASP A 82 4.43 -0.50 19.70
N THR A 83 3.35 -0.26 20.44
CA THR A 83 2.76 -1.23 21.38
C THR A 83 1.63 -2.05 20.77
N ILE A 84 1.28 -1.85 19.50
CA ILE A 84 0.19 -2.56 18.83
C ILE A 84 0.74 -3.82 18.15
N ASP A 85 0.06 -4.95 18.33
CA ASP A 85 0.46 -6.26 17.78
C ASP A 85 -0.20 -6.53 16.42
N MET A 86 -1.40 -5.99 16.19
CA MET A 86 -2.17 -6.12 14.94
C MET A 86 -3.09 -4.91 14.75
N VAL A 87 -3.36 -4.57 13.49
CA VAL A 87 -4.49 -3.69 13.13
C VAL A 87 -5.60 -4.47 12.45
N VAL A 88 -6.85 -4.23 12.85
CA VAL A 88 -8.04 -4.65 12.10
C VAL A 88 -8.57 -3.45 11.32
N SER A 89 -8.43 -3.48 9.99
CA SER A 89 -8.90 -2.41 9.11
C SER A 89 -10.31 -2.70 8.63
N LEU A 90 -11.27 -1.80 8.89
CA LEU A 90 -12.68 -1.97 8.57
C LEU A 90 -13.09 -1.03 7.43
N GLY A 91 -13.18 -1.56 6.21
CA GLY A 91 -13.53 -0.76 5.04
C GLY A 91 -13.20 -1.43 3.72
N GLY A 92 -12.95 -0.62 2.69
CA GLY A 92 -12.46 -1.10 1.39
C GLY A 92 -10.95 -0.90 1.26
N ASP A 93 -10.42 -1.15 0.05
CA ASP A 93 -8.99 -0.98 -0.23
C ASP A 93 -8.48 0.41 0.18
N GLY A 94 -9.24 1.48 -0.07
CA GLY A 94 -8.85 2.84 0.33
C GLY A 94 -8.62 3.02 1.84
N THR A 95 -9.37 2.30 2.68
CA THR A 95 -9.17 2.30 4.15
C THR A 95 -7.88 1.57 4.51
N VAL A 96 -7.56 0.47 3.81
CA VAL A 96 -6.31 -0.26 3.99
C VAL A 96 -5.12 0.57 3.53
N LEU A 97 -5.23 1.32 2.42
CA LEU A 97 -4.16 2.23 1.97
C LEU A 97 -3.81 3.24 3.06
N THR A 98 -4.82 3.90 3.64
CA THR A 98 -4.57 4.88 4.70
C THR A 98 -3.98 4.24 5.94
N CYS A 99 -4.52 3.08 6.35
CA CYS A 99 -4.01 2.33 7.49
C CYS A 99 -2.54 1.92 7.28
N ALA A 100 -2.22 1.29 6.15
CA ALA A 100 -0.88 0.81 5.82
C ALA A 100 0.15 1.94 5.81
N ARG A 101 -0.20 3.14 5.35
CA ARG A 101 0.68 4.31 5.43
C ARG A 101 0.88 4.81 6.85
N ALA A 102 -0.19 4.85 7.65
CA ALA A 102 -0.12 5.31 9.04
C ALA A 102 0.74 4.40 9.94
N ILE A 103 0.80 3.10 9.62
CA ILE A 103 1.54 2.11 10.42
C ILE A 103 2.81 1.58 9.75
N ALA A 104 3.22 2.13 8.60
CA ALA A 104 4.31 1.60 7.78
C ALA A 104 5.62 1.40 8.57
N GLU A 105 5.93 2.33 9.48
CA GLU A 105 7.17 2.31 10.26
C GLU A 105 7.21 1.22 11.35
N TYR A 106 6.06 0.63 11.69
CA TYR A 106 5.90 -0.24 12.86
C TYR A 106 5.86 -1.75 12.53
N ASP A 107 5.85 -2.11 11.24
CA ASP A 107 5.75 -3.51 10.77
C ASP A 107 4.56 -4.30 11.36
N ILE A 108 3.43 -3.62 11.59
CA ILE A 108 2.23 -4.23 12.18
C ILE A 108 1.40 -4.91 11.08
N PRO A 109 0.99 -6.19 11.24
CA PRO A 109 0.11 -6.85 10.27
C PRO A 109 -1.32 -6.31 10.31
N ILE A 110 -1.96 -6.26 9.14
CA ILE A 110 -3.31 -5.74 8.94
C ILE A 110 -4.27 -6.89 8.60
N LEU A 111 -5.27 -7.10 9.45
CA LEU A 111 -6.46 -7.88 9.13
C LEU A 111 -7.43 -6.98 8.35
N ALA A 112 -7.48 -7.14 7.03
CA ALA A 112 -8.24 -6.28 6.13
C ALA A 112 -9.70 -6.78 5.97
N VAL A 113 -10.62 -6.27 6.78
CA VAL A 113 -12.03 -6.68 6.80
C VAL A 113 -12.86 -5.76 5.91
N ASN A 114 -13.49 -6.39 4.93
CA ASN A 114 -14.35 -5.75 3.97
C ASN A 114 -15.80 -5.60 4.47
N LEU A 115 -16.33 -4.38 4.33
CA LEU A 115 -17.71 -4.02 4.68
C LEU A 115 -18.66 -3.97 3.48
N GLY A 116 -18.15 -4.12 2.25
CA GLY A 116 -18.95 -3.99 1.02
C GLY A 116 -18.57 -5.02 -0.04
N GLN A 117 -18.36 -4.57 -1.27
CA GLN A 117 -17.82 -5.42 -2.34
C GLN A 117 -16.34 -5.69 -2.12
N PHE A 118 -15.85 -6.89 -2.42
CA PHE A 118 -14.43 -7.26 -2.23
C PHE A 118 -13.46 -6.24 -2.81
N GLY A 119 -12.33 -6.02 -2.16
CA GLY A 119 -11.20 -5.33 -2.74
C GLY A 119 -10.20 -6.30 -3.33
N PHE A 120 -9.11 -5.79 -3.89
CA PHE A 120 -7.90 -6.60 -4.17
C PHE A 120 -7.03 -6.77 -2.92
N ILE A 121 -7.27 -5.98 -1.87
CA ILE A 121 -6.56 -6.05 -0.59
C ILE A 121 -7.49 -6.56 0.52
N THR A 122 -8.77 -6.14 0.53
CA THR A 122 -9.76 -6.55 1.54
C THR A 122 -10.47 -7.86 1.17
N GLU A 123 -9.81 -8.99 1.44
CA GLU A 123 -10.29 -10.34 1.05
C GLU A 123 -11.20 -11.01 2.10
N ILE A 124 -11.23 -10.51 3.34
CA ILE A 124 -11.99 -11.06 4.47
C ILE A 124 -13.32 -10.33 4.60
N ARG A 125 -14.45 -11.04 4.70
CA ARG A 125 -15.76 -10.39 4.91
C ARG A 125 -16.01 -10.06 6.39
N GLN A 126 -16.92 -9.11 6.62
CA GLN A 126 -17.40 -8.75 7.97
C GLN A 126 -17.99 -9.90 8.82
N ASP A 127 -18.39 -11.02 8.21
CA ASP A 127 -18.88 -12.22 8.87
C ASP A 127 -17.78 -13.29 9.04
N GLU A 128 -16.60 -13.05 8.50
CA GLU A 128 -15.47 -14.00 8.48
C GLU A 128 -14.28 -13.51 9.35
N TRP A 129 -14.34 -12.27 9.85
CA TRP A 129 -13.23 -11.64 10.58
C TRP A 129 -12.76 -12.44 11.80
N TYR A 130 -13.69 -13.05 12.53
CA TYR A 130 -13.38 -13.78 13.77
C TYR A 130 -12.63 -15.08 13.46
N ASP A 131 -13.09 -15.83 12.45
CA ASP A 131 -12.41 -17.03 11.98
C ASP A 131 -11.02 -16.69 11.44
N ALA A 132 -10.90 -15.62 10.64
CA ALA A 132 -9.62 -15.18 10.09
C ALA A 132 -8.64 -14.70 11.18
N PHE A 133 -9.14 -14.02 12.22
CA PHE A 133 -8.36 -13.60 13.38
C PHE A 133 -7.77 -14.82 14.10
N HIS A 134 -8.58 -15.82 14.41
CA HIS A 134 -8.12 -17.04 15.10
C HIS A 134 -7.26 -17.94 14.19
N ALA A 135 -7.51 -17.97 12.89
CA ALA A 135 -6.63 -18.62 11.92
C ALA A 135 -5.23 -17.99 11.94
N PHE A 136 -5.13 -16.67 12.07
CA PHE A 136 -3.85 -15.99 12.23
C PHE A 136 -3.19 -16.30 13.57
N LEU A 137 -3.92 -16.24 14.69
CA LEU A 137 -3.37 -16.58 16.02
C LEU A 137 -2.83 -18.01 16.09
N SER A 138 -3.48 -18.95 15.40
CA SER A 138 -3.04 -20.34 15.31
C SER A 138 -1.89 -20.58 14.32
N GLY A 139 -1.46 -19.56 13.57
CA GLY A 139 -0.41 -19.68 12.55
C GLY A 139 -0.87 -20.36 11.26
N ASN A 140 -2.17 -20.64 11.11
CA ASN A 140 -2.73 -21.31 9.94
C ASN A 140 -2.72 -20.43 8.68
N VAL A 141 -2.62 -19.11 8.84
CA VAL A 141 -2.49 -18.15 7.73
C VAL A 141 -1.26 -17.27 7.92
N GLY A 142 -0.62 -16.93 6.80
CA GLY A 142 0.57 -16.08 6.77
C GLY A 142 0.27 -14.59 6.68
N VAL A 143 1.35 -13.82 6.56
CA VAL A 143 1.31 -12.38 6.27
C VAL A 143 2.00 -12.13 4.92
N SER A 144 1.25 -11.64 3.95
CA SER A 144 1.80 -11.19 2.67
C SER A 144 2.44 -9.81 2.84
N ARG A 145 3.76 -9.72 2.59
CA ARG A 145 4.55 -8.49 2.76
C ARG A 145 4.61 -7.67 1.47
N ARG A 146 3.66 -6.76 1.33
CA ARG A 146 3.47 -5.93 0.12
C ARG A 146 4.56 -4.87 0.01
N LEU A 147 5.13 -4.74 -1.19
CA LEU A 147 6.04 -3.65 -1.52
C LEU A 147 5.32 -2.30 -1.39
N MET A 148 5.98 -1.34 -0.75
CA MET A 148 5.58 0.06 -0.72
C MET A 148 6.63 0.92 -1.45
N ILE A 149 6.22 2.07 -1.94
CA ILE A 149 7.11 3.09 -2.53
C ILE A 149 7.29 4.25 -1.56
N GLU A 150 8.50 4.79 -1.53
CA GLU A 150 8.78 6.11 -0.97
C GLU A 150 8.91 7.09 -2.15
N VAL A 151 8.26 8.25 -2.02
CA VAL A 151 8.21 9.29 -3.03
C VAL A 151 8.79 10.55 -2.42
N ARG A 152 9.80 11.12 -3.06
CA ARG A 152 10.43 12.39 -2.64
C ARG A 152 10.25 13.42 -3.71
N LEU A 153 9.76 14.60 -3.32
CA LEU A 153 9.61 15.74 -4.20
C LEU A 153 10.72 16.75 -3.91
N PHE A 154 11.49 17.08 -4.94
CA PHE A 154 12.56 18.06 -4.91
C PHE A 154 12.18 19.30 -5.71
N ARG A 155 12.48 20.47 -5.15
CA ARG A 155 12.39 21.78 -5.80
C ARG A 155 13.66 22.55 -5.49
N ASP A 156 14.33 23.06 -6.51
CA ASP A 156 15.60 23.77 -6.37
C ASP A 156 16.63 22.95 -5.55
N GLU A 157 16.72 21.64 -5.82
CA GLU A 157 17.57 20.65 -5.11
C GLU A 157 17.21 20.40 -3.63
N VAL A 158 16.13 21.00 -3.11
CA VAL A 158 15.66 20.79 -1.74
C VAL A 158 14.49 19.81 -1.74
N CYS A 159 14.57 18.77 -0.89
CA CYS A 159 13.45 17.86 -0.66
C CYS A 159 12.35 18.58 0.13
N ILE A 160 11.22 18.89 -0.51
CA ILE A 160 10.11 19.64 0.07
C ILE A 160 8.96 18.76 0.55
N ALA A 161 8.91 17.49 0.11
CA ALA A 161 7.95 16.50 0.61
C ALA A 161 8.53 15.09 0.53
N THR A 162 8.13 14.23 1.46
CA THR A 162 8.38 12.79 1.43
C THR A 162 7.08 12.08 1.80
N CYS A 163 6.65 11.18 0.93
CA CYS A 163 5.42 10.42 1.06
C CYS A 163 5.74 8.93 0.94
N THR A 164 4.86 8.08 1.48
CA THR A 164 4.89 6.64 1.23
C THR A 164 3.62 6.27 0.46
N GLY A 165 3.64 5.21 -0.35
CA GLY A 165 2.46 4.70 -1.06
C GLY A 165 2.44 3.18 -1.12
N LEU A 166 1.26 2.57 -0.99
CA LEU A 166 1.09 1.14 -1.17
C LEU A 166 0.74 0.76 -2.61
N ASN A 167 0.02 1.64 -3.32
CA ASN A 167 -0.41 1.41 -4.69
C ASN A 167 0.48 2.13 -5.71
N GLU A 168 0.39 3.45 -5.79
CA GLU A 168 1.10 4.20 -6.84
C GLU A 168 1.36 5.67 -6.50
N MET A 169 2.34 6.23 -7.20
CA MET A 169 2.54 7.67 -7.38
C MET A 169 2.08 8.03 -8.79
N VAL A 170 1.30 9.11 -8.93
CA VAL A 170 0.80 9.60 -10.20
C VAL A 170 1.20 11.06 -10.40
N VAL A 171 1.70 11.40 -11.58
CA VAL A 171 1.84 12.77 -12.06
C VAL A 171 0.84 13.01 -13.17
N ALA A 172 -0.06 13.99 -13.01
CA ALA A 172 -1.08 14.31 -14.00
C ALA A 172 -1.36 15.82 -14.06
N ALA A 173 -1.86 16.31 -15.19
CA ALA A 173 -2.26 17.72 -15.33
C ALA A 173 -3.52 18.02 -14.52
N THR A 174 -3.63 19.24 -13.98
CA THR A 174 -4.88 19.71 -13.36
C THR A 174 -5.77 20.39 -14.40
N GLY A 175 -7.03 19.96 -14.47
CA GLY A 175 -8.04 20.46 -15.42
C GLY A 175 -8.22 19.58 -16.66
N ILE A 176 -9.12 20.00 -17.55
CA ILE A 176 -9.61 19.17 -18.67
C ILE A 176 -8.66 19.23 -19.87
N SER A 177 -8.32 18.06 -20.43
CA SER A 177 -7.63 17.91 -21.73
C SER A 177 -6.27 18.62 -21.82
N LYS A 178 -5.43 18.44 -20.79
CA LYS A 178 -4.09 19.05 -20.71
C LYS A 178 -3.01 17.97 -20.72
N ILE A 179 -2.01 18.17 -21.57
CA ILE A 179 -0.86 17.28 -21.69
C ILE A 179 0.20 17.68 -20.67
N VAL A 180 0.75 16.68 -19.97
CA VAL A 180 1.99 16.82 -19.21
C VAL A 180 3.19 16.47 -20.07
N ASN A 181 4.25 17.27 -19.96
CA ASN A 181 5.55 16.98 -20.55
C ASN A 181 6.50 16.61 -19.40
N LEU A 182 6.90 15.35 -19.37
CA LEU A 182 7.73 14.79 -18.32
C LEU A 182 8.96 14.12 -18.94
N THR A 183 10.09 14.14 -18.24
CA THR A 183 11.24 13.29 -18.59
C THR A 183 11.47 12.28 -17.48
N ALA A 184 11.52 11.00 -17.84
CA ALA A 184 11.79 9.93 -16.88
C ALA A 184 13.18 9.31 -17.11
N SER A 185 13.81 8.93 -16.01
CA SER A 185 15.10 8.24 -15.97
C SER A 185 15.12 7.25 -14.81
N THR A 186 16.02 6.27 -14.89
CA THR A 186 16.36 5.39 -13.79
C THR A 186 17.80 5.62 -13.34
N SER A 187 18.20 4.92 -12.28
CA SER A 187 19.60 4.86 -11.84
C SER A 187 20.57 4.43 -12.95
N ARG A 188 20.09 3.73 -13.98
CA ARG A 188 20.89 3.16 -15.08
C ARG A 188 20.86 3.98 -16.37
N GLY A 189 20.05 5.02 -16.46
CA GLY A 189 19.99 5.86 -17.65
C GLY A 189 18.63 6.50 -17.91
N ARG A 190 18.55 7.27 -18.99
CA ARG A 190 17.33 7.98 -19.39
C ARG A 190 16.36 7.01 -20.07
N LEU A 191 15.09 7.03 -19.66
CA LEU A 191 14.02 6.25 -20.31
C LEU A 191 13.42 7.03 -21.48
N GLY A 192 13.26 8.35 -21.33
CA GLY A 192 12.80 9.22 -22.41
C GLY A 192 11.88 10.33 -21.92
N SER A 193 11.24 10.99 -22.87
CA SER A 193 10.25 12.03 -22.62
C SER A 193 8.83 11.51 -22.86
N TYR A 194 7.93 11.86 -21.97
CA TYR A 194 6.54 11.41 -21.93
C TYR A 194 5.65 12.63 -22.14
N ARG A 195 4.84 12.56 -23.21
CA ARG A 195 3.77 13.50 -23.49
C ARG A 195 2.46 12.72 -23.39
N ALA A 196 1.72 12.95 -22.32
CA ALA A 196 0.62 12.09 -21.91
C ALA A 196 -0.37 12.89 -21.04
N ASP A 197 -1.50 12.30 -20.67
CA ASP A 197 -2.37 12.85 -19.61
C ASP A 197 -1.68 12.76 -18.24
N GLY A 198 -0.82 11.75 -18.08
CA GLY A 198 -0.01 11.55 -16.89
C GLY A 198 1.01 10.42 -17.01
N LEU A 199 1.74 10.20 -15.93
CA LEU A 199 2.69 9.11 -15.77
C LEU A 199 2.59 8.61 -14.33
N LEU A 200 2.51 7.29 -14.14
CA LEU A 200 2.45 6.69 -12.82
C LEU A 200 3.57 5.68 -12.60
N VAL A 201 3.98 5.55 -11.34
CA VAL A 201 4.84 4.47 -10.85
C VAL A 201 4.05 3.66 -9.82
N ALA A 202 3.75 2.40 -10.14
CA ALA A 202 2.93 1.52 -9.31
C ALA A 202 3.72 0.35 -8.72
N THR A 203 3.29 -0.10 -7.55
CA THR A 203 3.69 -1.36 -6.94
C THR A 203 2.90 -2.53 -7.56
N PRO A 204 3.22 -3.79 -7.21
CA PRO A 204 2.39 -4.92 -7.61
C PRO A 204 0.98 -4.86 -7.02
N THR A 205 0.80 -4.33 -5.81
CA THR A 205 -0.53 -4.08 -5.22
C THR A 205 -1.29 -3.03 -6.03
N GLY A 206 -0.63 -1.95 -6.45
CA GLY A 206 -1.22 -0.91 -7.32
C GLY A 206 -1.45 -1.36 -8.76
N SER A 207 -0.93 -2.53 -9.17
CA SER A 207 -1.12 -3.06 -10.53
C SER A 207 -2.59 -3.32 -10.87
N THR A 208 -3.42 -3.59 -9.87
CA THR A 208 -4.87 -3.81 -9.99
C THR A 208 -5.71 -2.54 -9.77
N ALA A 209 -5.07 -1.41 -9.48
CA ALA A 209 -5.70 -0.12 -9.20
C ALA A 209 -5.65 0.79 -10.42
N TYR A 210 -5.15 2.03 -10.29
CA TYR A 210 -5.14 2.98 -11.40
C TYR A 210 -4.22 2.52 -12.55
N SER A 211 -3.15 1.79 -12.22
CA SER A 211 -2.28 1.18 -13.22
C SER A 211 -3.03 0.26 -14.18
N ALA A 212 -3.94 -0.59 -13.69
CA ALA A 212 -4.76 -1.46 -14.54
C ALA A 212 -5.65 -0.65 -15.49
N ALA A 213 -6.32 0.39 -14.97
CA ALA A 213 -7.19 1.25 -15.77
C ALA A 213 -6.41 2.03 -16.84
N ALA A 214 -5.14 2.37 -16.57
CA ALA A 214 -4.21 2.96 -17.54
C ALA A 214 -3.58 1.94 -18.51
N GLY A 215 -4.04 0.68 -18.52
CA GLY A 215 -3.56 -0.35 -19.44
C GLY A 215 -2.28 -1.05 -19.00
N GLY A 216 -1.89 -0.93 -17.73
CA GLY A 216 -0.74 -1.62 -17.15
C GLY A 216 -1.02 -3.12 -16.92
N PRO A 217 0.03 -3.96 -16.80
CA PRO A 217 -0.12 -5.37 -16.52
C PRO A 217 -0.54 -5.61 -15.06
N ILE A 218 -1.30 -6.68 -14.82
CA ILE A 218 -1.55 -7.20 -13.47
C ILE A 218 -0.31 -7.95 -12.99
N LEU A 219 0.18 -7.63 -11.80
CA LEU A 219 1.30 -8.30 -11.15
C LEU A 219 0.81 -9.03 -9.89
N HIS A 220 1.47 -10.15 -9.58
CA HIS A 220 1.24 -10.83 -8.31
C HIS A 220 1.74 -9.95 -7.15
N PRO A 221 0.97 -9.78 -6.06
CA PRO A 221 1.29 -8.84 -4.98
C PRO A 221 2.64 -9.06 -4.28
N ASP A 222 3.10 -10.32 -4.23
CA ASP A 222 4.38 -10.69 -3.59
C ASP A 222 5.63 -10.39 -4.44
N LEU A 223 5.49 -9.90 -5.68
CA LEU A 223 6.65 -9.60 -6.53
C LEU A 223 7.46 -8.40 -6.02
N ASP A 224 8.78 -8.43 -6.23
CA ASP A 224 9.67 -7.28 -5.98
C ASP A 224 9.93 -6.53 -7.28
N ALA A 225 8.89 -5.84 -7.78
CA ALA A 225 8.90 -5.11 -9.04
C ALA A 225 8.14 -3.78 -8.93
N MET A 226 8.46 -2.84 -9.81
CA MET A 226 7.69 -1.61 -10.02
C MET A 226 7.25 -1.49 -11.46
N ILE A 227 6.13 -0.81 -11.68
CA ILE A 227 5.58 -0.52 -13.01
C ILE A 227 5.73 0.97 -13.26
N LEU A 228 6.36 1.38 -14.36
CA LEU A 228 6.23 2.72 -14.91
C LEU A 228 5.19 2.68 -16.03
N ASN A 229 4.06 3.35 -15.84
CA ASN A 229 2.93 3.31 -16.78
C ASN A 229 2.51 4.71 -17.25
N PRO A 230 2.58 5.03 -18.55
CA PRO A 230 2.03 6.28 -19.06
C PRO A 230 0.49 6.23 -19.15
N ILE A 231 -0.17 7.35 -18.86
CA ILE A 231 -1.63 7.48 -18.93
C ILE A 231 -1.98 8.19 -20.25
N CYS A 232 -2.62 7.48 -21.19
CA CYS A 232 -3.00 8.01 -22.50
C CYS A 232 -1.83 8.73 -23.23
N PRO A 233 -0.67 8.07 -23.49
CA PRO A 233 0.45 8.73 -24.14
C PRO A 233 0.12 9.15 -25.58
N PHE A 234 0.57 10.34 -25.97
CA PHE A 234 0.39 10.86 -27.33
C PHE A 234 1.25 10.12 -28.36
N THR A 235 2.37 9.53 -27.92
CA THR A 235 3.24 8.70 -28.75
C THR A 235 2.89 7.21 -28.63
N LEU A 236 2.62 6.58 -29.77
CA LEU A 236 2.31 5.15 -29.86
C LEU A 236 3.47 4.22 -29.47
N SER A 237 4.68 4.74 -29.32
CA SER A 237 5.86 3.97 -28.88
C SER A 237 5.99 3.85 -27.36
N ASN A 238 5.29 4.69 -26.59
CA ASN A 238 5.38 4.64 -25.14
C ASN A 238 4.64 3.39 -24.66
N ARG A 239 5.36 2.51 -23.97
CA ARG A 239 4.84 1.26 -23.39
C ARG A 239 5.06 1.28 -21.89
N THR A 240 4.22 0.54 -21.19
CA THR A 240 4.42 0.21 -19.79
C THR A 240 5.73 -0.56 -19.62
N LEU A 241 6.50 -0.19 -18.60
CA LEU A 241 7.77 -0.84 -18.27
C LEU A 241 7.66 -1.47 -16.88
N VAL A 242 7.94 -2.76 -16.78
CA VAL A 242 8.12 -3.45 -15.49
C VAL A 242 9.61 -3.54 -15.20
N MET A 243 10.02 -3.11 -14.01
CA MET A 243 11.41 -3.04 -13.60
C MET A 243 11.63 -3.64 -12.21
N PRO A 244 12.87 -4.02 -11.85
CA PRO A 244 13.18 -4.50 -10.51
C PRO A 244 12.79 -3.48 -9.43
N GLY A 245 12.25 -3.96 -8.30
CA GLY A 245 11.76 -3.09 -7.23
C GLY A 245 12.82 -2.18 -6.60
N HIS A 246 14.11 -2.53 -6.71
CA HIS A 246 15.21 -1.72 -6.18
C HIS A 246 15.66 -0.56 -7.09
N GLU A 247 15.11 -0.44 -8.30
CA GLU A 247 15.40 0.70 -9.16
C GLU A 247 14.89 2.00 -8.53
N VAL A 248 15.53 3.11 -8.88
CA VAL A 248 15.09 4.45 -8.51
C VAL A 248 14.63 5.15 -9.78
N VAL A 249 13.36 5.52 -9.83
CA VAL A 249 12.74 6.23 -10.96
C VAL A 249 12.73 7.72 -10.63
N ARG A 250 13.34 8.53 -11.51
CA ARG A 250 13.28 9.99 -11.43
C ARG A 250 12.43 10.54 -12.55
N ILE A 251 11.44 11.35 -12.19
CA ILE A 251 10.51 12.02 -13.10
C ILE A 251 10.70 13.52 -12.91
N GLN A 252 11.12 14.21 -13.97
CA GLN A 252 11.28 15.66 -13.98
C GLN A 252 10.13 16.30 -14.77
N VAL A 253 9.54 17.34 -14.19
CA VAL A 253 8.59 18.21 -14.91
C VAL A 253 9.37 19.10 -15.87
N ASP A 254 9.03 19.03 -17.17
CA ASP A 254 9.76 19.77 -18.20
C ASP A 254 9.69 21.28 -17.97
N HIS A 255 10.77 22.01 -18.23
CA HIS A 255 10.84 23.46 -18.12
C HIS A 255 9.78 24.18 -18.97
N SER A 256 9.39 23.57 -20.10
CA SER A 256 8.35 24.06 -21.00
C SER A 256 6.93 23.86 -20.49
N GLN A 257 6.74 23.14 -19.37
CA GLN A 257 5.42 22.91 -18.80
C GLN A 257 4.77 24.24 -18.39
N ARG A 258 3.53 24.45 -18.84
CA ARG A 258 2.77 25.68 -18.57
C ARG A 258 1.47 25.45 -17.82
N THR A 259 0.90 24.25 -17.93
CA THR A 259 -0.28 23.91 -17.17
C THR A 259 0.12 23.38 -15.81
N ASP A 260 -0.68 23.72 -14.81
CA ASP A 260 -0.57 23.16 -13.46
C ASP A 260 -0.58 21.62 -13.52
N VAL A 261 0.32 21.03 -12.75
CA VAL A 261 0.52 19.58 -12.63
C VAL A 261 0.46 19.22 -11.15
N VAL A 262 -0.10 18.07 -10.84
CA VAL A 262 -0.18 17.55 -9.48
C VAL A 262 0.50 16.18 -9.42
N MET A 263 1.25 15.97 -8.34
CA MET A 263 1.67 14.64 -7.91
C MET A 263 0.67 14.14 -6.89
N THR A 264 0.19 12.91 -7.02
CA THR A 264 -0.58 12.22 -5.99
C THR A 264 0.07 10.90 -5.59
N VAL A 265 -0.12 10.50 -4.33
CA VAL A 265 0.29 9.18 -3.82
C VAL A 265 -0.92 8.48 -3.24
N ASP A 266 -1.18 7.26 -3.71
CA ASP A 266 -2.37 6.45 -3.41
C ASP A 266 -3.72 7.18 -3.65
N GLY A 267 -3.71 8.30 -4.37
CA GLY A 267 -4.86 9.20 -4.52
C GLY A 267 -5.29 9.91 -3.23
N GLN A 268 -4.47 9.89 -2.17
CA GLN A 268 -4.82 10.40 -0.84
C GLN A 268 -3.94 11.59 -0.40
N GLU A 269 -2.70 11.66 -0.87
CA GLU A 269 -1.81 12.81 -0.68
C GLU A 269 -1.56 13.50 -2.01
N ALA A 270 -1.58 14.84 -2.04
CA ALA A 270 -1.47 15.62 -3.27
C ALA A 270 -0.53 16.81 -3.10
N HIS A 271 0.38 17.00 -4.07
CA HIS A 271 1.34 18.11 -4.09
C HIS A 271 1.33 18.78 -5.45
N ALA A 272 1.19 20.12 -5.44
CA ALA A 272 1.33 20.92 -6.66
C ALA A 272 2.79 20.96 -7.11
N LEU A 273 2.99 20.63 -8.39
CA LEU A 273 4.29 20.64 -9.03
C LEU A 273 4.52 21.92 -9.83
N LYS A 274 5.77 22.30 -9.96
CA LYS A 274 6.26 23.39 -10.81
C LYS A 274 7.18 22.82 -11.89
N ALA A 275 7.43 23.64 -12.92
CA ALA A 275 8.49 23.35 -13.87
C ALA A 275 9.81 23.12 -13.13
N ASP A 276 10.62 22.18 -13.65
CA ASP A 276 11.91 21.77 -13.10
C ASP A 276 11.87 21.01 -11.76
N ASP A 277 10.69 20.82 -11.15
CA ASP A 277 10.56 19.91 -10.01
C ASP A 277 10.96 18.47 -10.41
N VAL A 278 11.60 17.77 -9.48
CA VAL A 278 12.03 16.37 -9.64
C VAL A 278 11.34 15.51 -8.61
N ILE A 279 10.72 14.43 -9.07
CA ILE A 279 10.11 13.40 -8.23
C ILE A 279 11.01 12.17 -8.29
N GLU A 280 11.45 11.70 -7.14
CA GLU A 280 12.16 10.43 -6.99
C GLU A 280 11.22 9.40 -6.38
N VAL A 281 10.99 8.29 -7.10
CA VAL A 281 10.23 7.14 -6.61
C VAL A 281 11.17 5.95 -6.47
N ARG A 282 11.13 5.32 -5.30
CA ARG A 282 11.93 4.14 -4.99
C ARG A 282 11.15 3.22 -4.06
N ARG A 283 11.57 1.96 -3.96
CA ARG A 283 11.06 1.07 -2.93
C ARG A 283 11.31 1.64 -1.53
N SER A 284 10.28 1.65 -0.69
CA SER A 284 10.37 2.04 0.71
C SER A 284 11.18 1.01 1.52
N HIS A 285 11.79 1.46 2.61
CA HIS A 285 12.37 0.55 3.61
C HIS A 285 11.29 -0.24 4.35
N HIS A 286 10.05 0.26 4.34
CA HIS A 286 8.90 -0.35 4.97
C HIS A 286 8.07 -1.15 3.98
N ARG A 287 7.35 -2.15 4.50
CA ARG A 287 6.41 -2.99 3.74
C ARG A 287 5.10 -3.06 4.52
N ALA A 288 3.99 -3.18 3.80
CA ALA A 288 2.70 -3.41 4.45
C ALA A 288 2.52 -4.92 4.66
N GLY A 289 2.29 -5.34 5.91
CA GLY A 289 1.90 -6.71 6.23
C GLY A 289 0.39 -6.89 6.10
N ILE A 290 -0.07 -7.69 5.16
CA ILE A 290 -1.50 -8.02 5.00
C ILE A 290 -1.71 -9.47 5.41
N ILE A 291 -2.58 -9.70 6.38
CA ILE A 291 -2.93 -11.05 6.82
C ILE A 291 -3.73 -11.73 5.72
N GLU A 292 -3.29 -12.92 5.32
CA GLU A 292 -3.90 -13.66 4.23
C GLU A 292 -5.23 -14.29 4.66
N SER A 293 -6.14 -14.48 3.70
CA SER A 293 -7.34 -15.28 3.90
C SER A 293 -7.04 -16.75 3.63
N ASP A 294 -7.57 -17.64 4.45
CA ASP A 294 -7.63 -19.09 4.20
C ASP A 294 -8.72 -19.48 3.18
N ARG A 295 -9.63 -18.56 2.85
CA ARG A 295 -10.80 -18.83 2.00
C ARG A 295 -10.64 -18.42 0.56
N ARG A 296 -9.77 -17.44 0.28
CA ARG A 296 -9.64 -16.83 -1.05
C ARG A 296 -8.18 -16.55 -1.35
N SER A 297 -7.76 -16.94 -2.54
CA SER A 297 -6.48 -16.58 -3.11
C SER A 297 -6.60 -15.32 -3.98
N PHE A 298 -5.47 -14.63 -4.20
CA PHE A 298 -5.35 -13.52 -5.15
C PHE A 298 -5.98 -13.83 -6.51
N TYR A 299 -5.78 -15.05 -7.04
CA TYR A 299 -6.33 -15.46 -8.34
C TYR A 299 -7.85 -15.62 -8.34
N GLU A 300 -8.45 -16.04 -7.22
CA GLU A 300 -9.91 -16.10 -7.09
C GLU A 300 -10.53 -14.72 -7.04
N VAL A 301 -9.91 -13.80 -6.29
CA VAL A 301 -10.30 -12.39 -6.26
C VAL A 301 -10.21 -11.78 -7.66
N LEU A 302 -9.08 -12.01 -8.35
CA LEU A 302 -8.86 -11.54 -9.72
C LEU A 302 -9.92 -12.07 -10.71
N ARG A 303 -10.22 -13.38 -10.66
CA ARG A 303 -11.28 -13.99 -11.48
C ARG A 303 -12.65 -13.41 -11.21
N SER A 304 -13.00 -13.24 -9.93
CA SER A 304 -14.28 -12.67 -9.52
C SER A 304 -14.41 -11.21 -9.95
N LYS A 305 -13.33 -10.43 -9.87
CA LYS A 305 -13.35 -8.98 -10.12
C LYS A 305 -13.31 -8.59 -11.58
N LEU A 306 -12.50 -9.30 -12.36
CA LEU A 306 -12.34 -9.01 -13.78
C LEU A 306 -13.27 -9.86 -14.66
N HIS A 307 -14.18 -10.64 -14.05
CA HIS A 307 -14.99 -11.64 -14.72
C HIS A 307 -14.14 -12.51 -15.66
N TRP A 308 -12.98 -12.93 -15.15
CA TRP A 308 -11.93 -13.57 -15.94
C TRP A 308 -12.24 -15.05 -16.15
N SER A 309 -13.36 -15.32 -16.84
CA SER A 309 -13.85 -16.68 -17.08
C SER A 309 -13.28 -17.32 -18.35
N GLY A 310 -12.53 -16.57 -19.16
CA GLY A 310 -12.28 -16.93 -20.56
C GLY A 310 -13.59 -16.86 -21.36
N GLY A 311 -13.51 -16.60 -22.66
CA GLY A 311 -14.67 -16.76 -23.53
C GLY A 311 -15.16 -18.21 -23.46
N ARG A 312 -16.45 -18.42 -23.22
CA ARG A 312 -17.09 -19.71 -23.50
C ARG A 312 -17.23 -19.90 -25.01
#